data_AF-A0AA87E299-F1
#
_entry.id   AF-A0AA87E299-F1
#
_cell.length_a   1.000
_cell.length_b   1.000
_cell.length_c   1.000
_cell.angle_alpha   90.00
_cell.angle_beta   90.00
_cell.angle_gamma   90.00
#
_symmetry.space_group_name_H-M   'P 1'
#
loop_
_entity.id
_entity.type
_entity.pdbx_description
1 polymer ?
#
loop_
_entity_poly.entity_id
_entity_poly.type
_entity_poly.pdbx_seq_one_letter_code
_entity_poly.pdbx_strand_id
1 'polypeptide(L)'
;MQDAAEWSEELDALRFAVPGHGAFCAVHRLAFKAVLGATPEREAALACFHEHEAAFIAAALSKIKRANLPAGRSLHLNSRDIRRAISGEGEDVTPRVCRVLDRG
;
A
#
# COMPACT_ATOMS: atom_id res chain seq x y z
N MET A 1 -6.16 13.73 -16.72
CA MET A 1 -5.43 12.69 -15.97
C MET A 1 -5.89 12.89 -14.53
N GLN A 2 -6.78 12.07 -14.00
CA GLN A 2 -7.23 12.22 -12.62
C GLN A 2 -6.27 11.41 -11.78
N ASP A 3 -5.44 12.07 -10.99
CA ASP A 3 -4.41 11.46 -10.16
C ASP A 3 -5.02 10.31 -9.35
N ALA A 4 -4.59 9.07 -9.63
CA ALA A 4 -5.11 7.87 -8.98
C ALA A 4 -4.89 7.90 -7.45
N ALA A 5 -3.92 8.71 -7.00
CA ALA A 5 -3.65 9.04 -5.61
C ALA A 5 -3.44 10.54 -5.41
N GLU A 6 -3.96 11.05 -4.30
CA GLU A 6 -3.81 12.42 -3.83
C GLU A 6 -3.19 12.43 -2.43
N TRP A 7 -2.22 13.31 -2.18
CA TRP A 7 -1.74 13.53 -0.82
C TRP A 7 -2.63 14.51 -0.07
N SER A 8 -3.10 14.10 1.10
CA SER A 8 -3.83 14.95 2.04
C SER A 8 -2.88 15.49 3.10
N GLU A 9 -2.64 16.81 3.07
CA GLU A 9 -1.85 17.49 4.10
C GLU A 9 -2.55 17.47 5.47
N GLU A 10 -3.88 17.55 5.48
CA GLU A 10 -4.68 17.47 6.71
C GLU A 10 -4.51 16.14 7.44
N LEU A 11 -4.45 15.03 6.69
CA LEU A 11 -4.29 13.69 7.25
C LEU A 11 -2.83 13.23 7.31
N ASP A 12 -1.91 14.01 6.74
CA ASP A 12 -0.51 13.62 6.49
C ASP A 12 -0.43 12.23 5.82
N ALA A 13 -1.31 12.02 4.83
CA ALA A 13 -1.59 10.70 4.27
C ALA A 13 -1.90 10.74 2.77
N LEU A 14 -1.43 9.71 2.05
CA LEU A 14 -1.76 9.46 0.66
C LEU A 14 -3.13 8.77 0.57
N ARG A 15 -4.06 9.37 -0.17
CA ARG A 15 -5.41 8.85 -0.42
C ARG A 15 -5.52 8.38 -1.86
N PHE A 16 -6.07 7.19 -2.08
CA PHE A 16 -6.31 6.68 -3.43
C PHE A 16 -7.65 5.98 -3.52
N ALA A 17 -8.26 5.98 -4.70
CA ALA A 17 -9.53 5.31 -4.93
C ALA A 17 -9.33 3.80 -5.03
N VAL A 18 -10.10 3.02 -4.28
CA VAL A 18 -10.06 1.55 -4.39
C VAL A 18 -11.14 1.09 -5.38
N PRO A 19 -10.78 0.51 -6.52
CA PRO A 19 -11.75 0.04 -7.51
C PRO A 19 -12.69 -1.00 -6.89
N GLY A 20 -14.00 -0.83 -7.10
CA GLY A 20 -15.03 -1.75 -6.62
C GLY A 20 -15.49 -1.56 -5.16
N HIS A 21 -14.82 -0.72 -4.36
CA HIS A 21 -15.22 -0.46 -2.96
C HIS A 21 -16.01 0.84 -2.78
N GLY A 22 -15.84 1.80 -3.69
CA GLY A 22 -16.55 3.08 -3.66
C GLY A 22 -16.11 4.03 -2.54
N ALA A 23 -14.95 3.79 -1.92
CA ALA A 23 -14.35 4.69 -0.93
C ALA A 23 -12.85 4.86 -1.18
N PHE A 24 -12.29 5.89 -0.56
CA PHE A 24 -10.86 6.14 -0.59
C PHE A 24 -10.14 5.33 0.49
N CYS A 25 -8.95 4.86 0.15
CA CYS A 25 -8.01 4.28 1.09
C CYS A 25 -6.93 5.31 1.41
N ALA A 26 -6.71 5.59 2.70
CA ALA A 26 -5.66 6.50 3.14
C ALA A 26 -4.45 5.75 3.71
N VAL A 27 -3.26 6.29 3.48
CA VAL A 27 -1.99 5.72 3.90
C VAL A 27 -1.16 6.81 4.55
N HIS A 28 -1.02 6.74 5.88
CA HIS A 28 -0.27 7.75 6.63
C HIS A 28 1.22 7.72 6.27
N ARG A 29 1.87 8.89 6.31
CA ARG A 29 3.33 9.04 6.12
C ARG A 29 4.15 8.10 7.01
N LEU A 30 3.72 7.91 8.27
CA LEU A 30 4.38 7.01 9.21
C LEU A 30 4.38 5.54 8.76
N ALA A 31 3.38 5.14 7.97
CA ALA A 31 3.32 3.78 7.45
C ALA A 31 4.35 3.56 6.33
N PHE A 32 4.62 4.59 5.52
CA PHE A 32 5.70 4.59 4.52
C PHE A 32 7.09 4.50 5.15
N LYS A 33 7.28 4.97 6.39
CA LYS A 33 8.55 4.86 7.13
C LYS A 33 9.06 3.42 7.21
N ALA A 34 8.17 2.43 7.26
CA ALA A 34 8.57 1.02 7.31
C ALA A 34 9.10 0.46 5.99
N VAL A 35 8.95 1.21 4.90
CA VAL A 35 9.33 0.81 3.54
C VAL A 35 10.44 1.71 3.02
N LEU A 36 10.23 3.03 3.08
CA LEU A 36 11.14 4.06 2.58
C LEU A 36 12.23 4.44 3.60
N GLY A 37 12.09 4.03 4.86
CA GLY A 37 13.08 4.34 5.91
C GLY A 37 12.89 5.74 6.50
N ALA A 38 13.93 6.57 6.48
CA ALA A 38 13.90 7.90 7.10
C ALA A 38 12.81 8.80 6.48
N THR A 39 12.27 9.71 7.30
CA THR A 39 11.04 10.51 7.09
C THR A 39 10.65 10.69 5.61
N PRO A 40 9.72 9.87 5.08
CA PRO A 40 9.40 9.93 3.67
C PRO A 40 8.71 11.25 3.35
N GLU A 41 9.26 11.99 2.40
CA GLU A 41 8.65 13.19 1.86
C GLU A 41 7.39 12.83 1.06
N ARG A 42 6.47 13.78 0.92
CA ARG A 42 5.22 13.63 0.15
C ARG A 42 5.50 13.07 -1.25
N GLU A 43 6.51 13.62 -1.92
CA GLU A 43 6.89 13.21 -3.28
C GLU A 43 7.42 11.78 -3.32
N ALA A 44 8.24 11.38 -2.34
CA ALA A 44 8.73 10.00 -2.23
C ALA A 44 7.59 9.00 -1.96
N ALA A 45 6.61 9.37 -1.15
CA ALA A 45 5.43 8.55 -0.88
C ALA A 45 4.54 8.39 -2.13
N LEU A 46 4.31 9.47 -2.88
CA LEU A 46 3.58 9.43 -4.15
C LEU A 46 4.32 8.59 -5.19
N ALA A 47 5.64 8.78 -5.36
CA ALA A 47 6.45 7.98 -6.26
C ALA A 47 6.41 6.49 -5.91
N CYS A 48 6.55 6.14 -4.63
CA CYS A 48 6.44 4.78 -4.14
C CYS A 48 5.05 4.17 -4.40
N PHE A 49 3.99 4.95 -4.23
CA PHE A 49 2.64 4.51 -4.57
C PHE A 49 2.52 4.24 -6.07
N HIS A 50 2.97 5.14 -6.94
CA HIS A 50 2.89 4.93 -8.40
C HIS A 50 3.72 3.72 -8.87
N GLU A 51 4.88 3.49 -8.27
CA GLU A 51 5.72 2.33 -8.58
C GLU A 51 5.06 0.99 -8.15
N HIS A 52 4.26 1.02 -7.08
CA HIS A 52 3.64 -0.17 -6.48
C HIS A 52 2.10 -0.11 -6.46
N GLU A 53 1.47 0.65 -7.36
CA GLU A 53 0.04 0.99 -7.29
C GLU A 53 -0.84 -0.26 -7.15
N ALA A 54 -0.58 -1.28 -7.97
CA ALA A 54 -1.27 -2.56 -7.92
C ALA A 54 -1.17 -3.26 -6.55
N ALA A 55 0.00 -3.18 -5.90
CA ALA A 55 0.20 -3.79 -4.60
C ALA A 55 -0.56 -3.05 -3.49
N PHE A 56 -0.61 -1.72 -3.53
CA PHE A 56 -1.40 -0.92 -2.60
C PHE A 56 -2.91 -1.20 -2.75
N ILE A 57 -3.40 -1.28 -3.99
CA ILE A 57 -4.78 -1.66 -4.28
C ILE A 57 -5.08 -3.07 -3.77
N ALA A 58 -4.20 -4.05 -4.03
CA ALA A 58 -4.36 -5.42 -3.52
C ALA A 58 -4.38 -5.47 -1.99
N ALA A 59 -3.53 -4.70 -1.32
CA ALA A 59 -3.52 -4.60 0.13
C ALA A 59 -4.81 -4.00 0.69
N ALA A 60 -5.34 -2.96 0.06
CA ALA A 60 -6.63 -2.37 0.39
C ALA A 60 -7.77 -3.38 0.25
N LEU A 61 -7.86 -4.07 -0.88
CA LEU A 61 -8.86 -5.12 -1.12
C LEU A 61 -8.75 -6.27 -0.12
N SER A 62 -7.53 -6.73 0.14
CA SER A 62 -7.25 -7.79 1.10
C SER A 62 -7.62 -7.38 2.54
N LYS A 63 -7.47 -6.09 2.88
CA LYS A 63 -7.93 -5.53 4.16
C LYS A 63 -9.44 -5.44 4.23
N ILE A 64 -10.11 -4.97 3.17
CA ILE A 64 -11.59 -4.93 3.07
C ILE A 64 -12.18 -6.32 3.26
N LYS A 65 -11.64 -7.32 2.54
CA LYS A 65 -12.05 -8.73 2.68
C LYS A 65 -11.86 -9.24 4.11
N ARG A 66 -10.69 -8.99 4.72
CA ARG A 66 -10.37 -9.47 6.08
C ARG A 66 -11.16 -8.78 7.19
N ALA A 67 -11.41 -7.49 7.07
CA ALA A 67 -12.13 -6.69 8.06
C ALA A 67 -13.64 -6.64 7.79
N ASN A 68 -14.12 -7.29 6.71
CA ASN A 68 -15.50 -7.28 6.25
C ASN A 68 -16.10 -5.86 6.21
N LEU A 69 -15.34 -4.92 5.63
CA LEU A 69 -15.74 -3.51 5.60
C LEU A 69 -16.86 -3.28 4.58
N PRO A 70 -17.94 -2.58 4.97
CA PRO A 70 -19.00 -2.24 4.03
C PRO A 70 -18.48 -1.28 2.95
N ALA A 71 -19.04 -1.41 1.74
CA ALA A 71 -18.75 -0.51 0.63
C ALA A 71 -19.02 0.96 1.03
N GLY A 72 -18.20 1.88 0.55
CA GLY A 72 -18.28 3.30 0.92
C GLY A 72 -17.64 3.67 2.27
N ARG A 73 -17.12 2.69 3.03
CA ARG A 73 -16.38 2.96 4.28
C ARG A 73 -14.91 3.26 3.97
N SER A 74 -14.44 4.42 4.42
CA SER A 74 -13.01 4.79 4.39
C SER A 74 -12.17 3.75 5.13
N LEU A 75 -11.02 3.39 4.56
CA LEU A 75 -10.08 2.45 5.16
C LEU A 75 -8.67 3.02 5.18
N HIS A 76 -7.85 2.57 6.14
CA HIS A 76 -6.46 2.97 6.23
C HIS A 76 -5.51 1.77 6.17
N LEU A 77 -4.40 1.89 5.45
CA LEU A 77 -3.31 0.90 5.47
C LEU A 77 -2.29 1.24 6.56
N ASN A 78 -1.91 0.24 7.35
CA ASN A 78 -0.81 0.37 8.29
C ASN A 78 0.50 -0.13 7.67
N SER A 79 1.62 0.15 8.34
CA SER A 79 2.97 -0.19 7.87
C SER A 79 3.14 -1.67 7.51
N ARG A 80 2.42 -2.57 8.21
CA ARG A 80 2.39 -4.01 7.91
C ARG A 80 1.69 -4.33 6.59
N ASP A 81 0.58 -3.64 6.30
CA ASP A 81 -0.16 -3.84 5.05
C ASP A 81 0.71 -3.39 3.87
N ILE A 82 1.34 -2.21 3.97
CA ILE A 82 2.21 -1.67 2.92
C ILE A 82 3.46 -2.52 2.73
N ARG A 83 4.10 -2.94 3.82
CA ARG A 83 5.29 -3.80 3.73
C ARG A 83 4.97 -5.12 3.05
N ARG A 84 3.81 -5.74 3.34
CA ARG A 84 3.35 -6.95 2.65
C ARG A 84 3.05 -6.69 1.17
N ALA A 85 2.43 -5.55 0.87
CA ALA A 85 2.15 -5.11 -0.49
C ALA A 85 3.44 -5.04 -1.32
N ILE A 86 4.42 -4.29 -0.81
CA ILE A 86 5.67 -4.00 -1.53
C ILE A 86 6.60 -5.21 -1.56
N SER A 87 6.59 -6.04 -0.51
CA SER A 87 7.33 -7.30 -0.51
C SER A 87 6.77 -8.34 -1.50
N GLY A 88 5.62 -8.08 -2.14
CA GLY A 88 4.99 -8.97 -3.10
C GLY A 88 4.26 -10.16 -2.48
N GLU A 89 3.89 -10.10 -1.19
CA GLU A 89 3.18 -11.18 -0.51
C GLU A 89 1.64 -11.14 -0.72
N GLY A 90 1.17 -10.20 -1.55
CA GLY A 90 -0.24 -9.98 -1.84
C GLY A 90 -0.63 -10.46 -3.24
N GLU A 91 -0.90 -11.77 -3.35
CA GLU A 91 -1.73 -12.39 -4.40
C GLU A 91 -1.07 -12.57 -5.80
N ASP A 92 0.07 -13.28 -5.84
CA ASP A 92 0.25 -14.46 -6.71
C ASP A 92 1.42 -15.30 -6.18
N VAL A 93 1.17 -16.59 -6.00
CA VAL A 93 2.17 -17.58 -5.60
C VAL A 93 3.11 -17.79 -6.79
N THR A 94 4.17 -17.00 -6.87
CA THR A 94 5.43 -17.51 -7.39
C THR A 94 6.35 -17.72 -6.20
N PRO A 95 6.76 -18.95 -5.87
CA PRO A 95 7.84 -19.13 -4.91
C PRO A 95 9.07 -18.48 -5.54
N ARG A 96 9.44 -17.28 -5.08
CA ARG A 96 10.83 -16.87 -5.18
C ARG A 96 11.60 -17.93 -4.41
N VAL A 97 12.20 -18.85 -5.17
CA VAL A 97 13.30 -19.67 -4.71
C VAL A 97 14.31 -18.69 -4.11
N CYS A 98 14.30 -18.61 -2.78
CA CYS A 98 15.42 -18.17 -1.99
C CYS A 98 16.54 -19.17 -2.29
N ARG A 99 17.30 -18.94 -3.36
CA ARG A 99 18.59 -19.61 -3.53
C ARG A 99 19.52 -18.97 -2.51
N VAL A 100 19.52 -19.54 -1.31
CA VAL A 100 20.66 -19.40 -0.41
C VAL A 100 21.82 -20.07 -1.14
N LEU A 101 22.82 -19.27 -1.53
CA LEU A 101 24.09 -19.78 -2.02
C LEU A 101 24.85 -20.24 -0.78
N ASP A 102 24.72 -21.52 -0.44
CA ASP A 102 25.65 -22.16 0.48
C ASP A 102 26.94 -22.46 -0.29
N ARG A 103 28.01 -21.73 0.05
CA ARG A 103 29.38 -22.05 -0.32
C ARG A 103 29.95 -22.89 0.82
N GLY A 104 30.31 -24.14 0.53
CA GLY A 104 31.05 -25.03 1.42
C GLY A 104 31.55 -26.26 0.69
#